data_AF-A0A1B6FP29-F1
#
_entry.id   AF-A0A1B6FP29-F1
#
_cell.length_a   1.000
_cell.length_b   1.000
_cell.length_c   1.000
_cell.angle_alpha   90.00
_cell.angle_beta   90.00
_cell.angle_gamma   90.00
#
_symmetry.space_group_name_H-M   'P 1'
#
loop_
_entity.id
_entity.type
_entity.pdbx_description
1 polymer ?
#
loop_
_entity_poly.entity_id
_entity_poly.type
_entity_poly.pdbx_seq_one_letter_code
_entity_poly.pdbx_strand_id
1 'polypeptide(L)'
;SMFREPELNKAYHDLLSHKNPEIQKAALDCIMTYKHKYLVPYKDHLYGLIDDKTFKDEVTLFRIDTDNDLIRPEHRAELIPVVLRIVYSKMLNRSGVRTGSKSAKQVRRSIVFRFLAGCKHEELLFYLHMAFRLYTPTVQEDVGAMVSHIEDSLNLS
;
A
#
# COMPACT_ATOMS: atom_id res chain seq x y z
N SER A 1 10.14 5.41 -28.00
CA SER A 1 9.48 4.10 -28.19
C SER A 1 9.76 3.18 -27.03
N MET A 2 8.84 3.08 -26.07
CA MET A 2 8.81 1.94 -25.15
C MET A 2 7.43 1.30 -25.28
N PHE A 3 7.34 0.32 -26.18
CA PHE A 3 6.12 -0.45 -26.45
C PHE A 3 5.56 -1.21 -25.23
N ARG A 4 6.30 -1.23 -24.10
CA ARG A 4 5.93 -1.90 -22.86
C ARG A 4 5.93 -0.99 -21.62
N GLU A 5 5.98 0.32 -21.83
CA GLU A 5 6.02 1.30 -20.75
C GLU A 5 4.83 1.20 -19.78
N PRO A 6 3.57 1.03 -20.25
CA PRO A 6 2.43 0.89 -19.35
C PRO A 6 2.48 -0.38 -18.50
N GLU A 7 2.87 -1.51 -19.09
CA GLU A 7 3.00 -2.78 -18.36
C GLU A 7 4.13 -2.71 -17.32
N LEU A 8 5.22 -2.06 -17.68
CA LEU A 8 6.37 -1.89 -16.80
C LEU A 8 6.04 -0.95 -15.63
N ASN A 9 5.36 0.16 -15.91
CA ASN A 9 4.89 1.09 -14.89
C ASN A 9 3.92 0.38 -13.91
N LYS A 10 2.98 -0.42 -14.43
CA LYS A 10 2.09 -1.24 -13.60
C LYS A 10 2.88 -2.23 -12.74
N ALA A 11 3.87 -2.91 -13.31
CA ALA A 11 4.72 -3.84 -12.57
C ALA A 11 5.49 -3.15 -11.44
N TYR A 12 6.04 -1.96 -11.66
CA TYR A 12 6.70 -1.19 -10.60
C TYR A 12 5.74 -0.82 -9.48
N HIS A 13 4.52 -0.39 -9.81
CA HIS A 13 3.52 -0.10 -8.79
C HIS A 13 3.15 -1.36 -7.99
N ASP A 14 2.94 -2.51 -8.63
CA ASP A 14 2.67 -3.77 -7.93
C ASP A 14 3.83 -4.16 -6.99
N LEU A 15 5.09 -3.93 -7.41
CA LEU A 15 6.28 -4.19 -6.59
C LEU A 15 6.42 -3.25 -5.39
N LEU A 16 5.77 -2.09 -5.37
CA LEU A 16 5.71 -1.25 -4.17
C LEU A 16 4.97 -1.92 -3.01
N SER A 17 4.12 -2.92 -3.27
CA SER A 17 3.45 -3.70 -2.22
C SER A 17 4.26 -4.93 -1.77
N HIS A 18 5.46 -5.13 -2.31
CA HIS A 18 6.32 -6.24 -1.94
C HIS A 18 6.86 -6.11 -0.51
N LYS A 19 7.01 -7.24 0.19
CA LYS A 19 7.44 -7.30 1.60
C LYS A 19 8.91 -6.91 1.83
N ASN A 20 9.75 -7.20 0.85
CA ASN A 20 11.18 -6.87 0.89
C ASN A 20 11.38 -5.36 0.61
N PRO A 21 11.92 -4.59 1.57
CA PRO A 21 12.14 -3.14 1.39
C PRO A 21 13.11 -2.81 0.26
N GLU A 22 14.10 -3.67 -0.05
CA GLU A 22 15.02 -3.44 -1.17
C GLU A 22 14.29 -3.51 -2.52
N ILE A 23 13.30 -4.40 -2.64
CA ILE A 23 12.46 -4.50 -3.85
C ILE A 23 11.55 -3.28 -3.96
N GLN A 24 10.93 -2.84 -2.85
CA GLN A 24 10.12 -1.62 -2.85
C GLN A 24 10.95 -0.40 -3.25
N LYS A 25 12.17 -0.29 -2.71
CA LYS A 25 13.09 0.80 -3.00
C LYS A 25 13.49 0.83 -4.47
N ALA A 26 13.90 -0.32 -5.03
CA ALA A 26 14.23 -0.42 -6.44
C ALA A 26 13.04 -0.06 -7.36
N ALA A 27 11.82 -0.50 -7.00
CA ALA A 27 10.61 -0.13 -7.73
C ALA A 27 10.32 1.38 -7.65
N LEU A 28 10.49 1.99 -6.47
CA LEU A 28 10.35 3.43 -6.29
C LEU A 28 11.42 4.21 -7.07
N ASP A 29 12.67 3.74 -7.08
CA ASP A 29 13.76 4.33 -7.87
C ASP A 29 13.38 4.37 -9.36
N CYS A 30 12.83 3.28 -9.90
CA CYS A 30 12.33 3.23 -11.28
C CYS A 30 11.20 4.24 -11.51
N ILE A 31 10.21 4.31 -10.62
CA ILE A 31 9.09 5.26 -10.72
C ILE A 31 9.60 6.72 -10.67
N MET A 32 10.61 7.00 -9.84
CA MET A 32 11.20 8.34 -9.70
C MET A 32 11.91 8.83 -10.96
N THR A 33 12.33 7.94 -11.86
CA THR A 33 12.95 8.32 -13.15
C THR A 33 12.00 9.11 -14.05
N TYR A 34 10.68 8.87 -13.94
CA TYR A 34 9.64 9.57 -14.69
C TYR A 34 9.38 11.01 -14.19
N LYS A 35 9.91 11.37 -13.01
CA LYS A 35 9.83 12.72 -12.42
C LYS A 35 8.41 13.30 -12.36
N HIS A 36 7.44 12.46 -12.01
CA HIS A 36 6.06 12.89 -11.85
C HIS A 36 5.93 14.02 -10.82
N LYS A 37 5.23 15.10 -11.18
CA LYS A 37 5.03 16.28 -10.33
C LYS A 37 4.39 15.94 -8.98
N TYR A 38 3.54 14.92 -8.96
CA TYR A 38 2.87 14.44 -7.76
C TYR A 38 3.73 13.55 -6.84
N LEU A 39 4.95 13.13 -7.26
CA LEU A 39 5.85 12.30 -6.45
C LEU A 39 7.10 13.02 -6.00
N VAL A 40 7.72 13.80 -6.89
CA VAL A 40 9.02 14.45 -6.63
C VAL A 40 9.05 15.25 -5.32
N PRO A 41 8.01 16.05 -4.97
CA PRO A 41 8.01 16.80 -3.71
C PRO A 41 8.00 15.93 -2.45
N TYR A 42 7.55 14.68 -2.56
CA TYR A 42 7.36 13.77 -1.42
C TYR A 42 8.40 12.64 -1.40
N LYS A 43 9.45 12.76 -2.22
CA LYS A 43 10.48 11.75 -2.40
C LYS A 43 11.01 11.22 -1.07
N ASP A 44 11.49 12.10 -0.20
CA ASP A 44 12.13 11.70 1.05
C ASP A 44 11.15 10.99 1.98
N HIS A 45 9.91 11.45 2.05
CA HIS A 45 8.83 10.78 2.78
C HIS A 45 8.57 9.36 2.25
N LEU A 46 8.53 9.18 0.92
CA LEU A 46 8.28 7.87 0.31
C LEU A 46 9.42 6.87 0.60
N TYR A 47 10.68 7.30 0.57
CA TYR A 47 11.79 6.44 0.98
C TYR A 47 11.80 6.18 2.49
N GLY A 48 11.47 7.18 3.31
CA GLY A 48 11.34 7.05 4.76
C GLY A 48 10.26 6.04 5.16
N LEU A 49 9.18 5.92 4.38
CA LEU A 49 8.13 4.92 4.59
C LEU A 49 8.60 3.51 4.21
N ILE A 50 9.53 3.38 3.27
CA ILE A 50 10.09 2.08 2.85
C ILE A 50 11.13 1.56 3.85
N ASP A 51 11.91 2.41 4.50
CA ASP A 51 12.90 1.95 5.49
C ASP A 51 12.22 1.62 6.83
N ASP A 52 12.36 0.37 7.28
CA ASP A 52 11.77 -0.11 8.53
C ASP A 52 12.31 0.59 9.78
N LYS A 53 13.51 1.19 9.71
CA LYS A 53 14.14 1.95 10.79
C LYS A 53 13.48 3.31 10.98
N THR A 54 13.19 3.99 9.87
CA THR A 54 12.58 5.33 9.86
C THR A 54 11.06 5.29 9.86
N PHE A 55 10.45 4.16 9.47
CA PHE A 55 9.01 4.03 9.28
C PHE A 55 8.16 4.60 10.42
N LYS A 56 8.52 4.31 11.69
CA LYS A 56 7.73 4.76 12.85
C LYS A 56 7.73 6.30 12.98
N ASP A 57 8.85 6.93 12.71
CA ASP A 57 8.96 8.39 12.79
C ASP A 57 8.31 9.01 11.55
N GLU A 58 8.51 8.39 10.38
CA GLU A 58 7.97 8.85 9.12
C GLU A 58 6.45 8.91 9.10
N VAL A 59 5.74 7.90 9.63
CA VAL A 59 4.26 7.95 9.71
C VAL A 59 3.72 9.09 10.58
N THR A 60 4.56 9.66 11.45
CA THR A 60 4.21 10.80 12.30
C THR A 60 4.50 12.12 11.59
N LEU A 61 5.56 12.16 10.78
CA LEU A 61 5.98 13.33 10.01
C LEU A 61 5.13 13.52 8.74
N PHE A 62 4.94 12.45 7.97
CA PHE A 62 4.22 12.46 6.71
C PHE A 62 2.72 12.26 6.92
N ARG A 63 2.07 13.28 7.50
CA ARG A 63 0.64 13.23 7.80
C ARG A 63 -0.20 13.35 6.52
N ILE A 64 -0.87 12.26 6.16
CA ILE A 64 -1.73 12.19 4.97
C ILE A 64 -3.17 12.67 5.22
N ASP A 65 -3.50 13.08 6.45
CA ASP A 65 -4.82 13.64 6.76
C ASP A 65 -5.11 14.94 5.99
N THR A 66 -6.38 15.32 5.93
CA THR A 66 -6.85 16.52 5.21
C THR A 66 -6.73 17.79 6.03
N ASP A 67 -6.26 17.70 7.27
CA ASP A 67 -6.25 18.81 8.23
C ASP A 67 -4.92 19.60 8.19
N ASN A 68 -4.06 19.29 7.22
CA ASN A 68 -2.78 19.94 7.01
C ASN A 68 -2.47 20.14 5.52
N ASP A 69 -1.59 21.08 5.21
CA ASP A 69 -1.23 21.45 3.83
C ASP A 69 0.02 20.73 3.31
N LEU A 70 0.42 19.61 3.92
CA LEU A 70 1.62 18.87 3.52
C LEU A 70 1.45 18.29 2.12
N ILE A 71 0.29 17.70 1.83
CA ILE A 71 -0.04 17.14 0.52
C ILE A 71 -0.92 18.11 -0.26
N ARG A 72 -0.41 18.61 -1.38
CA ARG A 72 -1.19 19.44 -2.29
C ARG A 72 -2.39 18.67 -2.86
N PRO A 73 -3.60 19.26 -2.89
CA PRO A 73 -4.81 18.58 -3.36
C PRO A 73 -4.66 17.96 -4.76
N GLU A 74 -3.98 18.65 -5.67
CA GLU A 74 -3.75 18.22 -7.06
C GLU A 74 -2.80 17.01 -7.18
N HIS A 75 -1.99 16.74 -6.17
CA HIS A 75 -1.10 15.58 -6.14
C HIS A 75 -1.75 14.35 -5.51
N ARG A 76 -2.76 14.55 -4.66
CA ARG A 76 -3.29 13.52 -3.76
C ARG A 76 -3.81 12.29 -4.48
N ALA A 77 -4.58 12.48 -5.57
CA ALA A 77 -5.21 11.40 -6.32
C ALA A 77 -4.20 10.36 -6.84
N GLU A 78 -3.01 10.80 -7.24
CA GLU A 78 -1.96 9.94 -7.78
C GLU A 78 -0.93 9.51 -6.72
N LEU A 79 -0.67 10.37 -5.71
CA LEU A 79 0.27 10.10 -4.63
C LEU A 79 -0.24 9.05 -3.64
N ILE A 80 -1.48 9.18 -3.16
CA ILE A 80 -2.02 8.32 -2.10
C ILE A 80 -2.01 6.84 -2.51
N PRO A 81 -2.38 6.45 -3.75
CA PRO A 81 -2.24 5.07 -4.19
C PRO A 81 -0.81 4.52 -4.10
N VAL A 82 0.23 5.35 -4.28
CA VAL A 82 1.64 4.96 -4.11
C VAL A 82 1.96 4.74 -2.63
N VAL A 83 1.57 5.69 -1.78
CA VAL A 83 1.75 5.63 -0.32
C VAL A 83 1.09 4.38 0.26
N LEU A 84 -0.16 4.13 -0.12
CA LEU A 84 -0.95 3.00 0.37
C LEU A 84 -0.34 1.66 -0.01
N ARG A 85 0.23 1.54 -1.21
CA ARG A 85 0.95 0.32 -1.62
C ARG A 85 2.17 0.05 -0.76
N ILE A 86 2.95 1.09 -0.44
CA ILE A 86 4.12 0.99 0.44
C ILE A 86 3.70 0.58 1.86
N VAL A 87 2.70 1.27 2.42
CA VAL A 87 2.22 1.03 3.79
C VAL A 87 1.55 -0.34 3.92
N TYR A 88 0.87 -0.83 2.88
CA TYR A 88 0.30 -2.17 2.85
C TYR A 88 1.34 -3.25 3.09
N SER A 89 2.53 -3.15 2.49
CA SER A 89 3.60 -4.13 2.73
C SER A 89 4.05 -4.15 4.20
N LYS A 90 4.02 -3.00 4.89
CA LYS A 90 4.38 -2.87 6.31
C LYS A 90 3.39 -3.59 7.22
N MET A 91 2.14 -3.71 6.81
CA MET A 91 1.14 -4.54 7.47
C MET A 91 1.42 -6.05 7.30
N LEU A 92 1.94 -6.44 6.12
CA LEU A 92 2.25 -7.82 5.78
C LEU A 92 3.60 -8.32 6.33
N ASN A 93 4.50 -7.40 6.66
CA ASN A 93 5.84 -7.73 7.14
C ASN A 93 5.80 -8.43 8.50
N ARG A 94 6.23 -9.69 8.49
CA ARG A 94 6.47 -10.49 9.68
C ARG A 94 7.87 -10.15 10.17
N SER A 95 8.06 -9.01 10.83
CA SER A 95 9.38 -8.66 11.37
C SER A 95 9.89 -9.78 12.29
N GLY A 96 11.07 -10.32 11.94
CA GLY A 96 12.06 -10.99 12.79
C GLY A 96 11.62 -12.20 13.63
N VAL A 97 11.93 -13.40 13.15
CA VAL A 97 11.73 -14.70 13.84
C VAL A 97 12.60 -14.89 15.09
N ARG A 98 13.50 -13.95 15.47
CA ARG A 98 14.45 -14.22 16.58
C ARG A 98 14.21 -13.46 17.89
N THR A 99 13.41 -12.40 17.91
CA THR A 99 13.09 -11.63 19.12
C THR A 99 11.79 -10.84 18.90
N GLY A 100 10.63 -11.43 19.14
CA GLY A 100 9.37 -10.75 18.80
C GLY A 100 8.21 -11.20 19.68
N SER A 101 8.07 -10.59 20.85
CA SER A 101 6.86 -10.69 21.65
C SER A 101 5.64 -10.27 20.80
N LYS A 102 4.49 -10.90 21.04
CA LYS A 102 3.22 -10.60 20.35
C LYS A 102 2.90 -9.08 20.31
N SER A 103 3.40 -8.31 21.27
CA SER A 103 3.19 -6.86 21.37
C SER A 103 3.80 -6.06 20.22
N ALA A 104 4.99 -6.40 19.73
CA ALA A 104 5.65 -5.61 18.67
C ALA A 104 4.86 -5.64 17.34
N LYS A 105 4.24 -6.78 17.01
CA LYS A 105 3.38 -6.93 15.83
C LYS A 105 2.09 -6.13 15.96
N GLN A 106 1.48 -6.14 17.15
CA GLN A 106 0.28 -5.37 17.43
C GLN A 106 0.53 -3.86 17.36
N VAL A 107 1.67 -3.40 17.88
CA VAL A 107 2.09 -2.00 17.79
C VAL A 107 2.25 -1.56 16.33
N ARG A 108 2.94 -2.35 15.50
CA ARG A 108 3.12 -2.01 14.07
C ARG A 108 1.78 -1.93 13.33
N ARG A 109 0.86 -2.86 13.58
CA ARG A 109 -0.50 -2.82 13.02
C ARG A 109 -1.26 -1.58 13.47
N SER A 110 -1.20 -1.25 14.76
CA SER A 110 -1.83 -0.05 15.31
C SER A 110 -1.30 1.23 14.68
N ILE A 111 0.01 1.31 14.44
CA ILE A 111 0.65 2.44 13.74
C ILE A 111 0.10 2.57 12.31
N VAL A 112 0.06 1.46 11.57
CA VAL A 112 -0.50 1.46 10.20
C VAL A 112 -1.96 1.88 10.20
N PHE A 113 -2.80 1.34 11.10
CA PHE A 113 -4.21 1.72 11.17
C PHE A 113 -4.40 3.19 11.52
N ARG A 114 -3.59 3.74 12.44
CA ARG A 114 -3.62 5.17 12.75
C ARG A 114 -3.24 6.02 11.55
N PHE A 115 -2.26 5.60 10.77
CA PHE A 115 -1.89 6.27 9.52
C PHE A 115 -3.03 6.25 8.50
N LEU A 116 -3.67 5.09 8.33
CA LEU A 116 -4.84 4.93 7.45
C LEU A 116 -6.05 5.76 7.89
N ALA A 117 -6.18 6.09 9.18
CA ALA A 117 -7.27 6.95 9.65
C ALA A 117 -7.24 8.38 9.05
N GLY A 118 -6.11 8.81 8.48
CA GLY A 118 -6.01 10.07 7.72
C GLY A 118 -6.44 9.95 6.24
N CYS A 119 -6.80 8.76 5.76
CA CYS A 119 -7.27 8.57 4.40
C CYS A 119 -8.71 9.03 4.22
N LYS A 120 -9.04 9.49 3.01
CA LYS A 120 -10.42 9.67 2.57
C LYS A 120 -11.11 8.32 2.36
N HIS A 121 -12.43 8.35 2.26
CA HIS A 121 -13.24 7.14 2.10
C HIS A 121 -12.83 6.32 0.86
N GLU A 122 -12.68 6.97 -0.28
CA GLU A 122 -12.27 6.37 -1.55
C GLU A 122 -10.84 5.77 -1.50
N GLU A 123 -9.95 6.38 -0.73
CA GLU A 123 -8.57 5.93 -0.54
C GLU A 123 -8.52 4.68 0.36
N LEU A 124 -9.37 4.63 1.39
CA LEU A 124 -9.57 3.43 2.21
C LEU A 124 -10.17 2.28 1.41
N LEU A 125 -11.16 2.55 0.56
CA LEU A 125 -11.71 1.54 -0.35
C LEU A 125 -10.64 0.98 -1.27
N PHE A 126 -9.80 1.84 -1.87
CA PHE A 126 -8.66 1.40 -2.66
C PHE A 126 -7.71 0.49 -1.85
N TYR A 127 -7.37 0.87 -0.62
CA TYR A 127 -6.54 0.05 0.26
C TYR A 127 -7.16 -1.33 0.54
N LEU A 128 -8.46 -1.40 0.81
CA LEU A 128 -9.18 -2.65 1.05
C LEU A 128 -9.22 -3.53 -0.21
N HIS A 129 -9.48 -2.95 -1.39
CA HIS A 129 -9.41 -3.68 -2.66
C HIS A 129 -8.03 -4.31 -2.89
N MET A 130 -6.95 -3.62 -2.53
CA MET A 130 -5.61 -4.23 -2.58
C MET A 130 -5.45 -5.37 -1.56
N ALA A 131 -5.88 -5.15 -0.31
CA ALA A 131 -5.75 -6.12 0.77
C ALA A 131 -6.54 -7.41 0.51
N PHE A 132 -7.71 -7.28 -0.11
CA PHE A 132 -8.60 -8.38 -0.45
C PHE A 132 -8.57 -8.74 -1.94
N ARG A 133 -7.52 -8.37 -2.68
CA ARG A 133 -7.43 -8.59 -4.13
C ARG A 133 -7.68 -10.03 -4.55
N LEU A 134 -7.27 -11.01 -3.73
CA LEU A 134 -7.49 -12.44 -3.99
C LEU A 134 -8.96 -12.86 -3.86
N TYR A 135 -9.73 -12.16 -3.03
CA TYR A 135 -11.13 -12.46 -2.75
C TYR A 135 -12.09 -11.52 -3.49
N THR A 136 -11.61 -10.39 -4.02
CA THR A 136 -12.45 -9.43 -4.73
C THR A 136 -13.26 -10.07 -5.88
N PRO A 137 -12.72 -11.01 -6.68
CA PRO A 137 -13.51 -11.67 -7.72
C PRO A 137 -14.65 -12.55 -7.20
N THR A 138 -14.56 -13.02 -5.96
CA THR A 138 -15.56 -13.92 -5.36
C THR A 138 -16.62 -13.16 -4.57
N VAL A 139 -16.40 -11.88 -4.23
CA VAL A 139 -17.38 -11.10 -3.47
C VAL A 139 -18.53 -10.69 -4.38
N GLN A 140 -19.75 -11.15 -4.04
CA GLN A 140 -20.99 -10.76 -4.70
C GLN A 140 -21.91 -10.06 -3.69
N GLU A 141 -22.85 -9.25 -4.19
CA GLU A 141 -23.85 -8.58 -3.32
C GLU A 141 -24.80 -9.59 -2.66
N ASP A 142 -25.15 -10.65 -3.38
CA ASP A 142 -25.98 -11.73 -2.83
C ASP A 142 -25.12 -12.83 -2.21
N VAL A 143 -25.36 -13.09 -0.92
CA VAL A 143 -24.59 -14.08 -0.15
C VAL A 143 -24.85 -15.50 -0.66
N GLY A 144 -26.07 -15.81 -1.10
CA GLY A 144 -26.42 -17.12 -1.65
C GLY A 144 -25.65 -17.42 -2.94
N ALA A 145 -25.70 -16.48 -3.88
CA ALA A 145 -24.97 -16.55 -5.15
C ALA A 145 -23.46 -16.60 -4.95
N MET A 146 -22.93 -15.86 -3.97
CA MET A 146 -21.52 -15.94 -3.59
C MET A 146 -21.14 -17.34 -3.09
N VAL A 147 -21.93 -17.94 -2.19
CA VAL A 147 -21.66 -19.29 -1.65
C VAL A 147 -21.69 -20.33 -2.77
N SER A 148 -22.74 -20.32 -3.61
CA SER A 148 -22.83 -21.26 -4.74
C SER A 148 -21.65 -21.09 -5.72
N HIS A 149 -21.26 -19.86 -6.02
CA HIS A 149 -20.11 -19.60 -6.90
C HIS A 149 -18.78 -20.11 -6.31
N ILE A 150 -18.58 -19.98 -4.99
CA ILE A 150 -17.39 -20.49 -4.30
C ILE A 150 -17.39 -22.03 -4.28
N GLU A 151 -18.53 -22.66 -4.00
CA GLU A 151 -18.69 -24.13 -4.02
C GLU A 151 -18.39 -24.71 -5.41
N ASP A 152 -18.93 -24.09 -6.46
CA ASP A 152 -18.73 -24.50 -7.85
C ASP A 152 -17.28 -24.30 -8.33
N SER A 153 -16.62 -23.22 -7.88
CA SER A 153 -15.28 -22.86 -8.35
C SER A 153 -14.14 -23.56 -7.60
N LEU A 154 -14.34 -23.97 -6.33
CA LEU A 154 -13.31 -24.59 -5.51
C LEU A 154 -13.35 -26.13 -5.50
N ASN A 155 -14.32 -26.76 -6.16
CA ASN A 155 -14.45 -28.22 -6.29
C ASN A 155 -14.20 -28.92 -4.93
N LEU A 156 -15.00 -28.55 -3.93
CA LEU A 156 -14.91 -29.06 -2.54
C LEU A 156 -15.54 -30.45 -2.36
N SER A 157 -15.83 -31.16 -3.46
CA SER A 157 -16.37 -32.52 -3.52
C SER A 157 -15.28 -33.59 -3.70
#